data_AF-A0A6B3TSY7-F1
#
_entry.id   AF-A0A6B3TSY7-F1
#
_cell.length_a   1.000
_cell.length_b   1.000
_cell.length_c   1.000
_cell.angle_alpha   90.00
_cell.angle_beta   90.00
_cell.angle_gamma   90.00
#
_symmetry.space_group_name_H-M   'P 1'
#
loop_
_entity.id
_entity.type
_entity.pdbx_description
1 polymer ?
#
loop_
_entity_poly.entity_id
_entity_poly.type
_entity_poly.pdbx_seq_one_letter_code
_entity_poly.pdbx_strand_id
1 'polypeptide(L)' 'MIYCCEEHVGEALDTIVEQYETFPVLNKLDVDNLFTSCEYCQSRAIYIVANK' A
#
# COMPACT_ATOMS: atom_id res chain seq x y z
N MET A 1 -5.92 4.08 -4.01
CA MET A 1 -5.32 2.86 -3.43
C MET A 1 -3.85 2.84 -3.81
N ILE A 2 -2.96 2.39 -2.91
CA ILE A 2 -1.50 2.44 -3.05
C ILE A 2 -0.96 1.03 -2.80
N TYR A 3 -0.14 0.52 -3.71
CA TYR A 3 0.59 -0.73 -3.53
C TYR A 3 1.96 -0.44 -2.95
N CYS A 4 2.33 -1.10 -1.86
CA CYS A 4 3.58 -0.82 -1.16
C CYS A 4 4.28 -2.08 -0.65
N CYS A 5 5.60 -2.00 -0.51
CA CYS A 5 6.40 -3.00 0.17
C CYS A 5 6.31 -2.79 1.70
N GLU A 6 6.99 -3.67 2.46
CA GLU A 6 7.02 -3.57 3.92
C GLU A 6 7.61 -2.26 4.42
N GLU A 7 8.69 -1.77 3.80
CA GLU A 7 9.36 -0.55 4.23
C GLU A 7 8.51 0.71 4.01
N HIS A 8 7.71 0.75 2.95
CA HIS A 8 6.93 1.93 2.57
C HIS A 8 5.45 1.85 2.97
N VAL A 9 5.06 0.87 3.79
CA VAL A 9 3.66 0.74 4.24
C VAL A 9 3.23 1.94 5.11
N GLY A 10 4.14 2.51 5.90
CA GLY A 10 3.88 3.70 6.71
C GLY A 10 3.58 4.92 5.83
N GLU A 11 4.43 5.20 4.85
CA GLU A 11 4.24 6.30 3.88
C GLU A 11 2.91 6.17 3.13
N ALA A 12 2.54 4.95 2.72
CA ALA A 12 1.27 4.67 2.06
C ALA A 12 0.06 4.94 2.97
N LEU A 13 0.16 4.63 4.26
CA LEU A 13 -0.88 4.90 5.26
C LEU A 13 -1.04 6.40 5.48
N ASP A 14 0.05 7.13 5.73
CA ASP A 14 0.05 8.59 5.89
C ASP A 14 -0.56 9.27 4.65
N THR A 15 -0.16 8.84 3.45
CA THR A 15 -0.66 9.39 2.18
C THR A 15 -2.19 9.23 2.02
N ILE A 16 -2.77 8.11 2.46
CA ILE A 16 -4.22 7.91 2.43
C ILE A 16 -4.91 8.69 3.55
N VAL A 17 -4.32 8.76 4.74
CA VAL A 17 -4.87 9.56 5.85
C VAL A 17 -4.92 11.04 5.49
N GLU A 18 -3.85 11.59 4.90
CA GLU A 18 -3.80 12.99 4.48
C GLU A 18 -4.84 13.31 3.40
N GLN A 19 -5.00 12.42 2.42
CA GLN A 19 -5.93 12.65 1.30
C GLN A 19 -7.40 12.49 1.66
N TYR A 20 -7.73 11.52 2.53
CA TYR A 20 -9.12 11.12 2.78
C TYR A 20 -9.59 11.43 4.21
N GLU A 21 -8.71 11.94 5.07
CA GLU A 21 -8.98 12.31 6.47
C GLU A 21 -9.73 11.22 7.27
N THR A 22 -9.50 9.95 6.92
CA THR A 22 -10.23 8.80 7.44
C THR A 22 -9.28 7.61 7.64
N PHE A 23 -9.72 6.64 8.45
CA PHE A 23 -8.91 5.46 8.73
C PHE A 23 -8.71 4.61 7.46
N PRO A 24 -7.45 4.41 7.02
CA PRO A 24 -7.15 3.61 5.85
C PRO A 24 -7.39 2.13 6.13
N VAL A 25 -7.64 1.37 5.07
CA VAL A 25 -7.70 -0.08 5.08
C VAL A 25 -6.38 -0.62 4.52
N LEU A 26 -5.70 -1.45 5.32
CA LEU A 26 -4.49 -2.18 4.94
C LEU A 26 -4.84 -3.64 4.69
N ASN A 27 -4.56 -4.15 3.49
CA ASN A 27 -4.68 -5.57 3.16
C ASN A 27 -3.34 -6.12 2.66
N LYS A 28 -3.05 -7.37 3.02
CA LYS A 28 -1.89 -8.11 2.51
C LYS A 28 -2.23 -8.71 1.14
N LEU A 29 -1.31 -8.59 0.20
CA LEU A 29 -1.44 -9.19 -1.12
C LEU A 29 -1.09 -10.67 -1.07
N ASP A 30 -1.81 -11.47 -1.83
CA ASP A 30 -1.42 -12.86 -2.08
C ASP A 30 -0.23 -12.88 -3.04
N VAL A 31 0.89 -13.44 -2.58
CA VAL A 31 2.20 -13.40 -3.26
C VAL A 31 2.31 -14.35 -4.44
N ASP A 32 1.28 -15.17 -4.70
CA ASP A 32 1.38 -16.27 -5.64
C ASP A 32 1.32 -15.81 -7.11
N ASN A 33 0.71 -14.65 -7.42
CA ASN A 33 0.47 -14.25 -8.82
C ASN A 33 0.53 -12.74 -9.16
N LEU A 34 0.95 -11.86 -8.24
CA LEU A 34 0.98 -10.41 -8.52
C LEU A 34 2.40 -9.89 -8.83
N PHE A 35 2.62 -9.48 -10.08
CA PHE A 35 3.77 -8.66 -10.52
C PHE A 35 3.58 -7.18 -10.12
N THR A 36 3.04 -6.93 -8.93
CA THR A 36 2.78 -5.56 -8.48
C THR A 36 3.99 -5.03 -7.74
N SER A 37 4.49 -3.91 -8.22
CA SER A 37 5.60 -3.19 -7.60
C SER A 37 5.09 -2.17 -6.59
N CYS A 38 5.92 -1.87 -5.61
CA CYS A 38 5.76 -0.75 -4.70
C CYS A 38 5.80 0.56 -5.48
N GLU A 39 4.82 1.43 -5.24
CA GLU A 39 4.73 2.75 -5.90
C GLU A 39 5.92 3.67 -5.56
N TYR A 40 6.62 3.41 -4.45
CA TYR A 40 7.71 4.26 -3.96
C TYR A 40 9.10 3.84 -4.45
N CYS A 41 9.37 2.53 -4.51
CA CYS A 41 10.73 2.03 -4.74
C CYS A 41 10.83 0.90 -5.78
N GLN A 42 9.73 0.56 -6.45
CA GLN A 42 9.64 -0.51 -7.46
C GLN A 42 9.95 -1.94 -6.96
N SER A 43 10.37 -2.12 -5.70
CA SER A 43 10.44 -3.44 -5.06
C SER A 43 9.08 -4.14 -5.04
N ARG A 44 9.05 -5.45 -4.81
CA ARG A 44 7.78 -6.20 -4.74
C ARG A 44 6.84 -5.59 -3.69
N ALA A 45 5.62 -5.23 -4.11
CA ALA A 45 4.57 -4.85 -3.17
C ALA A 45 4.01 -6.08 -2.47
N ILE A 46 3.76 -5.97 -1.17
CA ILE A 46 3.15 -7.03 -0.36
C ILE A 46 1.89 -6.54 0.38
N TYR A 47 1.60 -5.24 0.29
CA TYR A 47 0.44 -4.60 0.88
C TYR A 47 -0.28 -3.72 -0.14
N ILE A 48 -1.58 -3.55 0.06
CA ILE A 48 -2.41 -2.52 -0.56
C ILE A 48 -3.06 -1.67 0.53
N VAL A 49 -2.94 -0.36 0.40
CA VAL A 49 -3.56 0.64 1.27
C VAL A 49 -4.64 1.38 0.50
N ALA A 50 -5.86 1.44 1.01
CA ALA A 50 -6.97 2.10 0.34
C ALA A 50 -7.91 2.79 1.32
N ASN A 51 -8.63 3.80 0.81
CA ASN A 51 -9.83 4.30 1.46
C ASN A 51 -11.03 3.43 1.04
N LYS A 52 -12.00 3.22 1.95
CA LYS A 52 -13.13 2.29 1.75
C LYS A 52 -14.23 2.87 0.87
#